data_AF-A0A536QG04-F1
#
_entry.id   AF-A0A536QG04-F1
#
_cell.length_a   1.000
_cell.length_b   1.000
_cell.length_c   1.000
_cell.angle_alpha   90.00
_cell.angle_beta   90.00
_cell.angle_gamma   90.00
#
_symmetry.space_group_name_H-M   'P 1'
#
loop_
_entity.id
_entity.type
_entity.pdbx_description
1 polymer ?
#
loop_
_entity_poly.entity_id
_entity_poly.type
_entity_poly.pdbx_seq_one_letter_code
_entity_poly.pdbx_strand_id
1 'polypeptide(L)'
;MADLIALVLLLAITAYSTAGGVDFGAGIWDLLAGTSSRGRQARALIDHAMAPVWEVNNVWLVLSVVLCWTAFPALFQVTFSSLYPLFTVALLGLILRGAFFAFRHVADDPRSHRIADVVFGVSSLLTPFFFAASLGAIASGRVGS
;
A
#
# COMPACT_ATOMS: atom_id res chain seq x y z
N MET A 1 11.97 -27.80 0.44
CA MET A 1 11.43 -26.93 -0.65
C MET A 1 10.45 -25.90 -0.09
N ALA A 2 9.51 -26.29 0.77
CA ALA A 2 8.59 -25.36 1.44
C ALA A 2 9.31 -24.23 2.22
N ASP A 3 10.37 -24.54 2.97
CA ASP A 3 11.11 -23.53 3.75
C ASP A 3 11.75 -22.44 2.88
N LEU A 4 12.25 -22.82 1.70
CA LEU A 4 12.80 -21.88 0.74
C LEU A 4 11.71 -20.93 0.22
N ILE A 5 10.52 -21.46 -0.08
CA ILE A 5 9.41 -20.64 -0.56
C ILE A 5 8.89 -19.71 0.54
N ALA A 6 8.84 -20.19 1.78
CA ALA A 6 8.51 -19.37 2.95
C ALA A 6 9.52 -18.23 3.16
N LEU A 7 10.82 -18.50 2.97
CA LEU A 7 11.86 -17.47 3.04
C LEU A 7 11.68 -16.42 1.93
N VAL A 8 11.42 -16.85 0.69
CA VAL A 8 11.17 -15.92 -0.43
C VAL A 8 9.91 -15.08 -0.17
N LEU A 9 8.85 -15.67 0.37
CA LEU A 9 7.64 -14.95 0.75
C LEU A 9 7.93 -13.89 1.82
N LEU A 10 8.70 -14.26 2.85
CA LEU A 10 9.12 -13.33 3.91
C LEU A 10 9.93 -12.17 3.34
N LEU A 11 10.88 -12.45 2.45
CA LEU A 11 11.68 -11.43 1.77
C LEU A 11 10.82 -10.50 0.91
N ALA A 12 9.84 -11.03 0.18
CA ALA A 12 8.94 -10.24 -0.64
C ALA A 12 8.05 -9.31 0.20
N ILE A 13 7.50 -9.80 1.31
CA ILE A 13 6.70 -8.99 2.25
C ILE A 13 7.57 -7.92 2.93
N THR A 14 8.82 -8.26 3.28
CA THR A 14 9.77 -7.33 3.89
C THR A 14 10.18 -6.24 2.89
N ALA A 15 10.44 -6.61 1.63
CA ALA A 15 10.72 -5.67 0.55
C ALA A 15 9.53 -4.72 0.32
N TYR A 16 8.31 -5.25 0.27
CA TYR A 16 7.10 -4.43 0.16
C TYR A 16 6.93 -3.46 1.34
N SER A 17 7.20 -3.93 2.56
CA SER A 17 7.04 -3.12 3.78
C SER A 17 8.10 -2.03 3.89
N THR A 18 9.34 -2.30 3.46
CA THR A 18 10.46 -1.35 3.49
C THR A 18 10.39 -0.34 2.34
N ALA A 19 10.14 -0.79 1.11
CA ALA A 19 9.95 0.09 -0.05
C ALA A 19 8.66 0.89 0.07
N GLY A 20 7.58 0.26 0.52
CA GLY A 20 6.31 0.91 0.83
C GLY A 20 6.40 1.91 1.98
N GLY A 21 7.27 1.69 2.98
CA GLY A 21 7.45 2.61 4.11
C GLY A 21 7.90 4.02 3.71
N VAL A 22 8.77 4.12 2.69
CA VAL A 22 9.22 5.41 2.12
C VAL A 22 8.06 6.14 1.44
N ASP A 23 7.26 5.37 0.70
CA ASP A 23 6.07 5.77 -0.03
C ASP A 23 4.93 6.26 0.89
N PHE A 24 4.63 5.52 1.96
CA PHE A 24 3.60 5.87 2.94
C PHE A 24 4.04 7.05 3.82
N GLY A 25 5.33 7.11 4.18
CA GLY A 25 5.92 8.21 4.94
C GLY A 25 5.87 9.54 4.18
N ALA A 26 6.14 9.53 2.88
CA ALA A 26 6.04 10.71 2.02
C ALA A 26 4.60 11.25 1.96
N GLY A 27 3.58 10.38 1.85
CA GLY A 27 2.17 10.80 1.84
C GLY A 27 1.66 11.34 3.19
N ILE A 28 2.14 10.79 4.31
CA ILE A 28 1.84 11.33 5.65
C ILE A 28 2.54 12.67 5.87
N TRP A 29 3.80 12.80 5.42
CA TRP A 29 4.52 14.07 5.47
C TRP A 29 3.82 15.15 4.64
N ASP A 30 3.26 14.77 3.50
CA ASP A 30 2.53 15.71 2.65
C ASP A 30 1.21 16.22 3.28
N LEU A 31 0.47 15.32 3.93
CA LEU A 31 -0.69 15.66 4.76
C LEU A 31 -0.34 16.61 5.92
N LEU A 32 0.77 16.34 6.61
CA LEU A 32 1.15 17.06 7.83
C LEU A 32 1.86 18.39 7.55
N ALA A 33 2.53 18.55 6.40
CA ALA A 33 3.28 19.76 6.05
C ALA A 33 2.39 20.98 5.71
N GLY A 34 1.07 20.79 5.54
CA GLY A 34 0.09 21.86 5.37
C GLY A 34 0.23 22.66 4.05
N THR A 35 -0.79 23.49 3.79
CA THR A 35 -1.00 24.31 2.56
C THR A 35 -0.02 25.49 2.40
N SER A 36 1.25 25.33 2.78
CA SER A 36 2.26 26.37 2.59
C SER A 36 2.74 26.41 1.13
N SER A 37 2.86 27.62 0.58
CA SER A 37 3.21 27.91 -0.82
C SER A 37 4.52 27.25 -1.29
N ARG A 38 5.47 27.06 -0.36
CA ARG A 38 6.76 26.39 -0.57
C ARG A 38 6.66 24.86 -0.69
N GLY A 39 5.61 24.23 -0.16
CA GLY A 39 5.44 22.78 -0.19
C GLY A 39 4.97 22.23 -1.54
N ARG A 40 4.35 23.05 -2.40
CA ARG A 40 3.82 22.59 -3.72
C ARG A 40 4.91 22.14 -4.70
N GLN A 41 6.06 22.82 -4.70
CA GLN A 41 7.19 22.44 -5.56
C GLN A 41 7.88 21.16 -5.06
N ALA A 42 8.03 21.03 -3.74
CA ALA A 42 8.55 19.82 -3.11
C ALA A 42 7.62 18.62 -3.33
N ARG A 43 6.29 18.81 -3.18
CA ARG A 43 5.25 17.83 -3.54
C ARG A 43 5.37 17.34 -4.97
N ALA A 44 5.41 18.26 -5.93
CA ALA A 44 5.49 17.88 -7.34
C ALA A 44 6.75 17.06 -7.67
N LEU A 45 7.89 17.39 -7.05
CA LEU A 45 9.15 16.63 -7.16
C LEU A 45 9.08 15.26 -6.50
N ILE A 46 8.54 15.18 -5.28
CA ILE A 46 8.32 13.92 -4.56
C ILE A 46 7.39 13.02 -5.36
N ASP A 47 6.28 13.54 -5.86
CA ASP A 47 5.31 12.75 -6.61
C ASP A 47 5.86 12.19 -7.93
N HIS A 48 6.68 12.97 -8.64
CA HIS A 48 7.27 12.52 -9.91
C HIS A 48 8.30 11.40 -9.68
N ALA A 49 9.02 11.46 -8.54
CA ALA A 49 9.90 10.39 -8.12
C ALA A 49 9.14 9.18 -7.54
N MET A 50 8.00 9.39 -6.88
CA MET A 50 7.24 8.34 -6.19
C MET A 50 6.32 7.53 -7.12
N ALA A 51 5.86 8.09 -8.24
CA ALA A 51 5.05 7.34 -9.21
C ALA A 51 5.72 6.02 -9.68
N PRO A 52 6.98 6.02 -10.18
CA PRO A 52 7.64 4.78 -10.57
C PRO A 52 7.97 3.86 -9.37
N VAL A 53 8.23 4.43 -8.19
CA VAL A 53 8.49 3.64 -6.96
C VAL A 53 7.24 2.89 -6.53
N TRP A 54 6.07 3.51 -6.60
CA TRP A 54 4.80 2.88 -6.26
C TRP A 54 4.46 1.72 -7.20
N GLU A 55 4.69 1.89 -8.51
CA GLU A 55 4.48 0.83 -9.49
C GLU A 55 5.35 -0.40 -9.19
N VAL A 56 6.64 -0.18 -8.91
CA VAL A 56 7.57 -1.25 -8.52
C VAL A 56 7.17 -1.86 -7.17
N ASN A 57 6.70 -1.05 -6.22
CA ASN A 57 6.30 -1.54 -4.92
C ASN A 57 5.12 -2.53 -5.01
N ASN A 58 4.16 -2.27 -5.90
CA ASN A 58 3.02 -3.17 -6.11
C ASN A 58 3.42 -4.55 -6.66
N VAL A 59 4.54 -4.64 -7.38
CA VAL A 59 5.04 -5.93 -7.90
C VAL A 59 5.38 -6.87 -6.74
N TRP A 60 5.98 -6.38 -5.66
CA TRP A 60 6.27 -7.18 -4.47
C TRP A 60 5.02 -7.71 -3.79
N LEU A 61 3.96 -6.89 -3.73
CA LEU A 61 2.66 -7.29 -3.20
C LEU A 61 2.07 -8.43 -4.03
N VAL A 62 1.97 -8.26 -5.35
CA VAL A 62 1.40 -9.26 -6.26
C VAL A 62 2.21 -10.56 -6.21
N LEU A 63 3.53 -10.46 -6.20
CA LEU A 63 4.42 -11.62 -6.08
C LEU A 63 4.18 -12.39 -4.77
N SER A 64 4.01 -11.69 -3.65
CA SER A 64 3.71 -12.30 -2.35
C SER A 64 2.36 -13.04 -2.38
N VAL A 65 1.33 -12.44 -2.98
CA VAL A 65 0.00 -13.04 -3.12
C VAL A 65 0.05 -14.29 -3.99
N VAL A 66 0.70 -14.24 -5.15
CA VAL A 66 0.82 -15.37 -6.10
C VAL A 66 1.65 -16.50 -5.50
N LEU A 67 2.77 -16.20 -4.83
CA LEU A 67 3.58 -17.20 -4.14
C LEU A 67 2.78 -17.88 -3.01
N CYS A 68 2.05 -17.12 -2.21
CA CYS A 68 1.19 -17.66 -1.15
C CYS A 68 0.12 -18.59 -1.73
N TRP A 69 -0.54 -18.17 -2.81
CA TRP A 69 -1.58 -18.98 -3.46
C TRP A 69 -1.04 -20.28 -4.06
N THR A 70 0.11 -20.22 -4.74
CA THR A 70 0.70 -21.37 -5.46
C THR A 70 1.38 -22.37 -4.52
N ALA A 71 2.11 -21.89 -3.51
CA ALA A 71 2.88 -22.75 -2.62
C ALA A 71 2.13 -23.14 -1.34
N PHE A 72 1.20 -22.31 -0.88
CA PHE A 72 0.44 -22.52 0.37
C PHE A 72 -1.07 -22.27 0.18
N PRO A 73 -1.75 -23.03 -0.70
CA PRO A 73 -3.15 -22.78 -1.06
C PRO A 73 -4.12 -22.85 0.13
N ALA A 74 -3.88 -23.72 1.11
CA ALA A 74 -4.70 -23.80 2.33
C ALA A 74 -4.56 -22.54 3.20
N LEU A 75 -3.32 -22.05 3.41
CA LEU A 75 -3.06 -20.81 4.12
C LEU A 75 -3.69 -19.63 3.40
N PHE A 76 -3.57 -19.59 2.07
CA PHE A 76 -4.18 -18.57 1.24
C PHE A 76 -5.71 -18.53 1.42
N GLN A 77 -6.38 -19.68 1.34
CA GLN A 77 -7.83 -19.78 1.50
C GLN A 77 -8.29 -19.27 2.87
N VAL A 78 -7.71 -19.79 3.96
CA VAL A 78 -8.12 -19.39 5.32
C VAL A 78 -7.87 -17.90 5.53
N THR A 79 -6.71 -17.40 5.11
CA THR A 79 -6.34 -15.99 5.27
C THR A 79 -7.26 -15.06 4.48
N PHE A 80 -7.51 -15.36 3.20
CA PHE A 80 -8.37 -14.52 2.36
C PHE A 80 -9.84 -14.57 2.79
N SER A 81 -10.33 -15.72 3.24
CA SER A 81 -11.71 -15.84 3.72
C SER A 81 -11.92 -15.13 5.07
N SER A 82 -10.99 -15.28 6.01
CA SER A 82 -11.09 -14.65 7.35
C SER A 82 -10.81 -13.15 7.32
N LEU A 83 -9.89 -12.69 6.46
CA LEU A 83 -9.44 -11.29 6.42
C LEU A 83 -9.96 -10.52 5.19
N TYR A 84 -10.97 -11.06 4.49
CA TYR A 84 -11.62 -10.41 3.36
C TYR A 84 -11.93 -8.91 3.57
N PRO A 85 -12.57 -8.47 4.68
CA PRO A 85 -12.88 -7.05 4.87
C PRO A 85 -11.61 -6.20 5.01
N LEU A 86 -10.57 -6.71 5.65
CA LEU A 86 -9.31 -5.99 5.82
C LEU A 86 -8.58 -5.82 4.47
N PHE A 87 -8.50 -6.89 3.67
CA PHE A 87 -7.92 -6.83 2.34
C PHE A 87 -8.69 -5.92 1.38
N THR A 88 -10.03 -5.90 1.49
CA THR A 88 -10.86 -5.01 0.68
C THR A 88 -10.53 -3.54 0.95
N VAL A 89 -10.41 -3.13 2.22
CA VAL A 89 -10.05 -1.75 2.58
C VAL A 89 -8.63 -1.41 2.15
N ALA A 90 -7.68 -2.35 2.32
CA ALA A 90 -6.30 -2.15 1.87
C ALA A 90 -6.21 -1.95 0.35
N LEU A 91 -6.94 -2.75 -0.44
CA LEU A 91 -7.03 -2.65 -1.89
C LEU A 91 -7.72 -1.36 -2.35
N LEU A 92 -8.80 -0.95 -1.67
CA LEU A 92 -9.43 0.33 -1.95
C LEU A 92 -8.46 1.49 -1.75
N GLY A 93 -7.70 1.50 -0.66
CA GLY A 93 -6.64 2.48 -0.45
C GLY A 93 -5.57 2.45 -1.56
N LEU A 94 -5.21 1.26 -2.05
CA LEU A 94 -4.26 1.12 -3.15
C LEU A 94 -4.80 1.68 -4.47
N ILE A 95 -6.07 1.41 -4.80
CA ILE A 95 -6.75 1.94 -5.98
C ILE A 95 -6.86 3.46 -5.92
N LEU A 96 -7.26 4.00 -4.77
CA LEU A 96 -7.36 5.46 -4.56
C LEU A 96 -6.00 6.13 -4.74
N ARG A 97 -4.92 5.46 -4.30
CA ARG A 97 -3.55 5.94 -4.48
C ARG A 97 -3.10 5.92 -5.94
N GLY A 98 -3.40 4.85 -6.68
CA GLY A 98 -3.15 4.79 -8.12
C GLY A 98 -3.95 5.84 -8.90
N ALA A 99 -5.22 6.05 -8.50
CA ALA A 99 -6.08 7.09 -9.06
C ALA A 99 -5.53 8.49 -8.79
N PHE A 100 -4.99 8.76 -7.60
CA PHE A 100 -4.34 10.04 -7.27
C PHE A 100 -3.18 10.36 -8.23
N PHE A 101 -2.28 9.39 -8.45
CA PHE A 101 -1.16 9.58 -9.38
C PHE A 101 -1.60 9.83 -10.82
N ALA A 102 -2.68 9.18 -11.27
CA ALA A 102 -3.25 9.37 -12.61
C ALA A 102 -4.02 10.71 -12.76
N PHE A 103 -4.89 11.05 -11.81
CA PHE A 103 -5.74 12.24 -11.88
C PHE A 103 -4.97 13.55 -11.70
N ARG A 104 -3.91 13.59 -10.88
CA ARG A 104 -3.14 14.84 -10.70
C ARG A 104 -2.41 15.30 -11.98
N HIS A 105 -2.15 14.40 -12.92
CA HIS A 105 -1.54 14.74 -14.20
C HIS A 105 -2.55 15.40 -15.17
N VAL A 106 -3.85 15.28 -14.87
CA VAL A 106 -4.97 15.72 -15.73
C VAL A 106 -5.79 16.84 -15.06
N ALA A 107 -5.69 17.02 -13.74
CA ALA A 107 -6.51 17.98 -13.01
C ALA A 107 -5.95 19.42 -13.11
N ASP A 108 -6.69 20.30 -13.77
CA ASP A 108 -6.40 21.75 -13.84
C ASP A 108 -7.09 22.57 -12.72
N ASP A 109 -8.02 21.97 -11.96
CA ASP A 109 -8.88 22.69 -11.00
C ASP A 109 -8.41 22.58 -9.52
N PRO A 110 -8.20 23.71 -8.80
CA PRO A 110 -7.67 23.72 -7.43
C PRO A 110 -8.50 23.00 -6.36
N ARG A 111 -9.82 22.84 -6.53
CA ARG A 111 -10.67 22.10 -5.59
C ARG A 111 -10.50 20.59 -5.71
N SER A 112 -10.31 20.10 -6.94
CA SER A 112 -10.07 18.69 -7.22
C SER A 112 -8.72 18.24 -6.65
N HIS A 113 -7.69 19.09 -6.71
CA HIS A 113 -6.38 18.85 -6.06
C HIS A 113 -6.54 18.66 -4.55
N ARG A 114 -7.28 19.53 -3.85
CA ARG A 114 -7.43 19.44 -2.39
C ARG A 114 -8.17 18.17 -1.93
N ILE A 115 -9.16 17.70 -2.70
CA ILE A 115 -9.87 16.44 -2.41
C ILE A 115 -8.93 15.25 -2.66
N ALA A 116 -8.19 15.29 -3.77
CA ALA A 116 -7.21 14.28 -4.12
C ALA A 116 -6.12 14.14 -3.03
N ASP A 117 -5.59 15.25 -2.53
CA ASP A 117 -4.58 15.28 -1.46
C ASP A 117 -5.09 14.64 -0.15
N VAL A 118 -6.34 14.93 0.24
CA VAL A 118 -6.96 14.36 1.44
C VAL A 118 -7.19 12.86 1.27
N VAL A 119 -7.66 12.42 0.10
CA VAL A 119 -7.88 11.01 -0.22
C VAL A 119 -6.55 10.25 -0.27
N PHE A 120 -5.51 10.84 -0.83
CA PHE A 120 -4.15 10.28 -0.86
C PHE A 120 -3.58 10.11 0.55
N GLY A 121 -3.81 11.10 1.39
CA GLY A 121 -3.40 11.06 2.78
C GLY A 121 -4.09 9.99 3.61
N VAL A 122 -5.42 9.90 3.52
CA VAL A 122 -6.22 8.90 4.25
C VAL A 122 -5.90 7.49 3.75
N SER A 123 -5.76 7.29 2.44
CA SER A 123 -5.38 6.00 1.88
C SER A 123 -3.96 5.57 2.30
N SER A 124 -3.04 6.52 2.43
CA SER A 124 -1.67 6.25 2.91
C SER A 124 -1.58 5.82 4.37
N LEU A 125 -2.60 6.10 5.19
CA LEU A 125 -2.72 5.59 6.56
C LEU A 125 -3.48 4.26 6.62
N LEU A 126 -4.57 4.14 5.86
CA LEU A 126 -5.42 2.95 5.87
C LEU A 126 -4.68 1.74 5.29
N THR A 127 -4.07 1.84 4.12
CA THR A 127 -3.44 0.69 3.46
C THR A 127 -2.38 -0.01 4.32
N PRO A 128 -1.36 0.69 4.88
CA PRO A 128 -0.38 0.03 5.74
C PRO A 128 -0.97 -0.44 7.07
N PHE A 129 -1.93 0.27 7.66
CA PHE A 129 -2.59 -0.15 8.89
C PHE A 129 -3.34 -1.48 8.71
N PHE A 130 -4.14 -1.60 7.66
CA PHE A 130 -4.92 -2.80 7.38
C PHE A 130 -4.05 -3.99 6.96
N PHE A 131 -2.95 -3.76 6.23
CA PHE A 131 -1.96 -4.81 5.96
C PHE A 131 -1.22 -5.25 7.23
N ALA A 132 -0.78 -4.32 8.08
CA ALA A 132 -0.12 -4.63 9.35
C ALA A 132 -1.07 -5.35 10.33
N ALA A 133 -2.33 -4.94 10.39
CA ALA A 133 -3.36 -5.61 11.18
C ALA A 133 -3.63 -7.04 10.69
N SER A 134 -3.65 -7.25 9.36
CA SER A 134 -3.79 -8.57 8.76
C SER A 134 -2.58 -9.47 9.09
N LEU A 135 -1.36 -8.94 8.98
CA LEU A 135 -0.15 -9.66 9.35
C LEU A 135 -0.13 -10.01 10.85
N GLY A 136 -0.57 -9.08 11.71
CA GLY A 136 -0.73 -9.32 13.16
C GLY A 136 -1.81 -10.36 13.48
N ALA A 137 -2.90 -10.39 12.72
CA ALA A 137 -3.96 -11.40 12.87
C ALA A 137 -3.45 -12.81 12.52
N ILE A 138 -2.65 -12.93 11.44
CA ILE A 138 -2.00 -14.20 11.05
C ILE A 138 -0.96 -14.61 12.11
N ALA A 139 -0.11 -13.68 12.55
CA ALA A 139 0.94 -13.96 13.54
C ALA A 139 0.39 -14.32 14.93
N SER A 140 -0.79 -13.78 15.30
CA SER A 140 -1.47 -14.12 16.55
C SER A 140 -2.24 -15.44 16.51
N GLY A 141 -2.23 -16.17 15.40
CA GLY A 141 -2.87 -17.48 15.27
C GLY A 141 -4.41 -17.43 15.29
N ARG A 142 -5.01 -16.24 15.13
CA ARG A 142 -6.48 -16.06 15.12
C ARG A 142 -7.14 -16.42 13.78
N VAL A 143 -6.32 -16.79 12.80
CA VAL A 143 -6.75 -17.16 11.44
C VAL A 143 -6.63 -18.68 11.34
N GLY A 144 -7.76 -19.39 11.45
CA GLY A 144 -7.81 -20.86 11.31
C GLY A 144 -8.34 -21.66 12.51
N SER A 145 -9.12 -21.05 13.42
CA SER A 145 -9.96 -21.81 14.38
C SER A 145 -11.25 -22.28 13.74
#